data_AF-A0A6N8HS63-F1
#
_entry.id   AF-A0A6N8HS63-F1
#
_cell.length_a   1.000
_cell.length_b   1.000
_cell.length_c   1.000
_cell.angle_alpha   90.00
_cell.angle_beta   90.00
_cell.angle_gamma   90.00
#
_symmetry.space_group_name_H-M   'P 1'
#
loop_
_entity.id
_entity.type
_entity.pdbx_description
1 polymer ?
#
loop_
_entity_poly.entity_id
_entity_poly.type
_entity_poly.pdbx_seq_one_letter_code
_entity_poly.pdbx_strand_id
1 'polypeptide(L)'
;MSNNIVRGTMLLTGATFLSKFLGMIYVIPFQELVGETGGTLFNFAYTPYNIFLSISTIGVPLAVSKFVSKYNSLGDYQTGMRMFKSGMVLMMVTGIVAFLTMFLSAGWLAGVIITSEDASKVTTADVVLVMRTVSIALIIIPAMSIVRGFFQGYQSMGPTAISQVVEQIIRILFLLASAFVVVKILGGKL
;
A
#
# COMPACT_ATOMS: atom_id res chain seq x y z
N MET A 1 16.21 -2.06 -28.71
CA MET A 1 15.98 -2.43 -27.29
C MET A 1 16.00 -1.21 -26.34
N SER A 2 16.97 -0.29 -26.41
CA SER A 2 17.06 0.88 -25.51
C SER A 2 15.80 1.78 -25.50
N ASN A 3 15.19 2.06 -26.67
CA ASN A 3 14.09 3.01 -26.77
C ASN A 3 12.80 2.58 -26.02
N ASN A 4 12.53 1.27 -25.90
CA ASN A 4 11.33 0.77 -25.20
C ASN A 4 11.49 0.79 -23.68
N ILE A 5 12.69 0.50 -23.17
CA ILE A 5 12.99 0.54 -21.73
C ILE A 5 12.97 1.98 -21.23
N VAL A 6 13.56 2.93 -21.98
CA VAL A 6 13.56 4.35 -21.62
C VAL A 6 12.14 4.90 -21.61
N ARG A 7 11.35 4.63 -22.66
CA ARG A 7 9.93 5.05 -22.73
C ARG A 7 9.10 4.42 -21.60
N GLY A 8 9.27 3.12 -21.34
CA GLY A 8 8.58 2.42 -20.26
C GLY A 8 8.92 3.00 -18.88
N THR A 9 10.19 3.28 -18.64
CA THR A 9 10.67 3.86 -17.38
C THR A 9 10.17 5.28 -17.18
N MET A 10 10.15 6.10 -18.25
CA MET A 10 9.58 7.44 -18.20
C MET A 10 8.08 7.41 -17.88
N LEU A 11 7.32 6.50 -18.52
CA LEU A 11 5.91 6.29 -18.21
C LEU A 11 5.69 5.88 -16.74
N LEU A 12 6.45 4.91 -16.23
CA LEU A 12 6.33 4.44 -14.86
C LEU A 12 6.72 5.52 -13.84
N THR A 13 7.77 6.28 -14.12
CA THR A 13 8.20 7.41 -13.28
C THR A 13 7.13 8.50 -13.26
N GLY A 14 6.60 8.87 -14.42
CA GLY A 14 5.52 9.84 -14.54
C GLY A 14 4.26 9.40 -13.80
N ALA A 15 3.86 8.13 -13.94
CA ALA A 15 2.74 7.55 -13.20
C ALA A 15 2.97 7.53 -11.68
N THR A 16 4.19 7.24 -11.24
CA THR A 16 4.56 7.27 -9.82
C THR A 16 4.50 8.69 -9.27
N PHE A 17 5.03 9.66 -10.00
CA PHE A 17 4.96 11.06 -9.62
C PHE A 17 3.51 11.55 -9.55
N LEU A 18 2.72 11.28 -10.59
CA LEU A 18 1.30 11.64 -10.62
C LEU A 18 0.53 11.02 -9.45
N SER A 19 0.76 9.73 -9.16
CA SER A 19 0.10 9.05 -8.04
C SER A 19 0.47 9.67 -6.69
N LYS A 20 1.75 10.03 -6.48
CA LYS A 20 2.18 10.75 -5.27
C LYS A 20 1.59 12.15 -5.19
N PHE A 21 1.50 12.85 -6.31
CA PHE A 21 0.92 14.20 -6.39
C PHE A 21 -0.58 14.20 -6.08
N LEU A 22 -1.35 13.27 -6.67
CA LEU A 22 -2.75 13.02 -6.30
C LEU A 22 -2.88 12.64 -4.82
N GLY A 23 -1.95 11.82 -4.33
CA GLY A 23 -1.78 11.45 -2.93
C GLY A 23 -1.51 12.64 -1.99
N MET A 24 -0.96 13.73 -2.49
CA MET A 24 -0.73 14.94 -1.69
C MET A 24 -1.99 15.80 -1.66
N ILE A 25 -2.63 15.98 -2.82
CA ILE A 25 -3.80 16.85 -2.97
C ILE A 25 -4.99 16.34 -2.15
N TYR A 26 -5.22 15.02 -2.07
CA TYR A 26 -6.40 14.50 -1.35
C TYR A 26 -6.38 14.76 0.16
N VAL A 27 -5.20 15.03 0.74
CA VAL A 27 -5.07 15.27 2.18
C VAL A 27 -5.85 16.50 2.60
N ILE A 28 -5.89 17.54 1.74
CA ILE A 28 -6.60 18.80 2.01
C ILE A 28 -8.12 18.55 2.21
N PRO A 29 -8.88 18.03 1.23
CA PRO A 29 -10.30 17.77 1.42
C PRO A 29 -10.58 16.69 2.48
N PHE A 30 -9.65 15.76 2.70
CA PHE A 30 -9.80 14.77 3.76
C PHE A 30 -9.75 15.43 5.15
N GLN A 31 -8.74 16.26 5.42
CA GLN A 31 -8.59 16.97 6.71
C GLN A 31 -9.75 17.92 6.97
N GLU A 32 -10.24 18.64 5.95
CA GLU A 32 -11.45 19.47 6.06
C GLU A 32 -12.70 18.66 6.45
N LEU A 33 -12.75 17.39 6.06
CA LEU A 33 -13.91 16.54 6.28
C LEU A 33 -13.89 15.81 7.62
N VAL A 34 -12.73 15.27 8.03
CA VAL A 34 -12.59 14.51 9.29
C VAL A 34 -12.03 15.32 10.46
N GLY A 35 -11.59 16.55 10.22
CA GLY A 35 -10.98 17.41 11.24
C GLY A 35 -9.66 16.86 11.79
N GLU A 36 -9.16 17.55 12.82
CA GLU A 36 -7.87 17.22 13.45
C GLU A 36 -7.88 15.82 14.09
N THR A 37 -8.90 15.49 14.88
CA THR A 37 -9.01 14.19 15.58
C THR A 37 -9.04 13.01 14.61
N GLY A 38 -9.84 13.08 13.55
CA GLY A 38 -9.92 12.02 12.55
C GLY A 38 -8.63 11.88 11.74
N GLY A 39 -7.96 12.99 11.45
CA GLY A 39 -6.65 13.01 10.82
C GLY A 39 -5.57 12.34 11.69
N THR A 40 -5.59 12.59 13.00
CA THR A 40 -4.67 11.96 13.96
C THR A 40 -4.89 10.45 14.05
N LEU A 41 -6.16 10.02 14.20
CA LEU A 41 -6.56 8.60 14.19
C LEU A 41 -6.08 7.88 12.92
N PHE A 42 -6.26 8.51 11.76
CA PHE A 42 -5.79 7.97 10.48
C PHE A 42 -4.26 7.79 10.49
N ASN A 43 -3.50 8.79 10.92
CA ASN A 43 -2.04 8.74 10.95
C ASN A 43 -1.50 7.69 11.92
N PHE A 44 -2.14 7.50 13.08
CA PHE A 44 -1.77 6.48 14.05
C PHE A 44 -1.88 5.06 13.49
N ALA A 45 -2.86 4.79 12.64
CA ALA A 45 -2.95 3.50 11.96
C ALA A 45 -2.05 3.41 10.72
N TYR A 46 -1.95 4.50 9.95
CA TYR A 46 -1.25 4.52 8.66
C TYR A 46 0.27 4.39 8.81
N THR A 47 0.86 4.96 9.86
CA THR A 47 2.30 4.90 10.12
C THR A 47 2.81 3.47 10.33
N PRO A 48 2.32 2.69 11.33
CA PRO A 48 2.75 1.31 11.52
C PRO A 48 2.38 0.43 10.32
N TYR A 49 1.22 0.65 9.71
CA TYR A 49 0.82 -0.07 8.50
C TYR A 49 1.88 0.05 7.39
N ASN A 50 2.37 1.27 7.11
CA ASN A 50 3.41 1.46 6.08
C ASN A 50 4.74 0.79 6.46
N ILE A 51 5.10 0.76 7.74
CA ILE A 51 6.31 0.07 8.21
C ILE A 51 6.19 -1.44 7.94
N PHE A 52 5.10 -2.07 8.38
CA PHE A 52 4.86 -3.50 8.16
C PHE A 52 4.76 -3.84 6.67
N LEU A 53 4.09 -3.00 5.88
CA LEU A 53 3.99 -3.18 4.44
C LEU A 53 5.37 -3.08 3.76
N SER A 54 6.19 -2.11 4.16
CA SER A 54 7.54 -1.95 3.62
C SER A 54 8.36 -3.21 3.91
N ILE A 55 8.39 -3.66 5.16
CA ILE A 55 9.10 -4.89 5.56
C ILE A 55 8.63 -6.10 4.76
N SER A 56 7.31 -6.23 4.57
CA SER A 56 6.72 -7.34 3.82
C SER A 56 7.06 -7.34 2.33
N THR A 57 7.43 -6.18 1.78
CA THR A 57 7.64 -5.99 0.33
C THR A 57 9.08 -5.67 -0.07
N ILE A 58 9.99 -5.47 0.90
CA ILE A 58 11.36 -5.05 0.65
C ILE A 58 12.06 -6.00 -0.33
N GLY A 59 12.49 -5.45 -1.46
CA GLY A 59 13.38 -6.09 -2.43
C GLY A 59 12.77 -7.23 -3.26
N VAL A 60 11.70 -7.90 -2.81
CA VAL A 60 11.15 -9.09 -3.49
C VAL A 60 10.61 -8.76 -4.89
N PRO A 61 9.79 -7.71 -5.11
CA PRO A 61 9.27 -7.40 -6.45
C PRO A 61 10.39 -7.05 -7.44
N LEU A 62 11.42 -6.34 -6.96
CA LEU A 62 12.60 -5.98 -7.75
C LEU A 62 13.44 -7.21 -8.10
N ALA A 63 13.61 -8.14 -7.15
CA ALA A 63 14.27 -9.41 -7.40
C ALA A 63 13.52 -10.23 -8.46
N VAL A 64 12.19 -10.34 -8.35
CA VAL A 64 11.36 -11.02 -9.36
C VAL A 64 11.50 -10.36 -10.73
N SER A 65 11.45 -9.03 -10.80
CA SER A 65 11.66 -8.30 -12.06
C SER A 65 13.01 -8.64 -12.70
N LYS A 66 14.09 -8.65 -11.90
CA LYS A 66 15.44 -8.98 -12.37
C LYS A 66 15.56 -10.43 -12.84
N PHE A 67 15.01 -11.38 -12.09
CA PHE A 67 15.04 -12.80 -12.45
C PHE A 67 14.22 -13.08 -13.70
N VAL A 68 12.99 -12.56 -13.79
CA VAL A 68 12.13 -12.71 -14.97
C VAL A 68 12.81 -12.14 -16.20
N SER A 69 13.38 -10.93 -16.11
CA SER A 69 14.13 -10.32 -17.23
C SER A 69 15.33 -11.18 -17.67
N LYS A 70 16.10 -11.73 -16.70
CA LYS A 70 17.22 -12.63 -16.99
C LYS A 70 16.77 -13.89 -17.72
N TYR A 71 15.77 -14.61 -17.21
CA TYR A 71 15.33 -15.87 -17.82
C TYR A 71 14.58 -15.67 -19.14
N ASN A 72 13.84 -14.56 -19.29
CA ASN A 72 13.26 -14.18 -20.58
C ASN A 72 14.34 -13.95 -21.65
N SER A 73 15.49 -13.36 -21.30
CA SER A 73 16.61 -13.18 -22.24
C SER A 73 17.25 -14.50 -22.69
N LEU A 74 17.07 -15.56 -21.91
CA LEU A 74 17.53 -16.92 -22.22
C LEU A 74 16.45 -17.77 -22.92
N GLY A 75 15.25 -17.21 -23.17
CA GLY A 75 14.10 -17.94 -23.71
C GLY A 75 13.42 -18.89 -22.72
N ASP A 76 13.84 -18.92 -21.45
CA ASP A 76 13.29 -19.79 -20.42
C ASP A 76 12.14 -19.11 -19.65
N TYR A 77 11.00 -18.99 -20.31
CA TYR A 77 9.79 -18.41 -19.71
C TYR A 77 9.20 -19.28 -18.59
N GLN A 78 9.48 -20.59 -18.59
CA GLN A 78 8.97 -21.50 -17.56
C GLN A 78 9.61 -21.19 -16.21
N THR A 79 10.92 -20.94 -16.17
CA THR A 79 11.61 -20.55 -14.94
C THR A 79 11.16 -19.18 -14.44
N GLY A 80 10.90 -18.23 -15.35
CA GLY A 80 10.28 -16.94 -15.01
C GLY A 80 8.92 -17.10 -14.30
N MET A 81 8.06 -17.99 -14.82
CA MET A 81 6.75 -18.29 -14.22
C MET A 81 6.87 -19.05 -12.89
N ARG A 82 7.83 -19.96 -12.74
CA ARG A 82 8.10 -20.64 -11.47
C ARG A 82 8.56 -19.66 -10.38
N MET A 83 9.38 -18.67 -10.74
CA MET A 83 9.78 -17.60 -9.82
C MET A 83 8.61 -16.71 -9.42
N PHE A 84 7.73 -16.38 -10.36
CA PHE A 84 6.50 -15.64 -10.04
C PHE A 84 5.62 -16.37 -9.03
N LYS A 85 5.35 -17.66 -9.26
CA LYS A 85 4.55 -18.49 -8.33
C LYS A 85 5.19 -18.59 -6.95
N SER A 86 6.49 -18.84 -6.90
CA SER A 86 7.23 -18.95 -5.64
C SER A 86 7.26 -17.61 -4.88
N GLY A 87 7.49 -16.51 -5.59
CA GLY A 87 7.45 -15.16 -5.03
C GLY A 87 6.05 -14.77 -4.53
N MET A 88 5.00 -15.20 -5.22
CA MET A 88 3.62 -14.97 -4.79
C MET A 88 3.29 -15.72 -3.50
N VAL A 89 3.73 -16.97 -3.35
CA VAL A 89 3.59 -17.72 -2.08
C VAL A 89 4.38 -17.04 -0.97
N LEU A 90 5.63 -16.65 -1.25
CA LEU A 90 6.47 -15.93 -0.27
C LEU A 90 5.80 -14.66 0.21
N MET A 91 5.24 -13.85 -0.70
CA MET A 91 4.56 -12.61 -0.32
C MET A 91 3.24 -12.83 0.41
N MET A 92 2.50 -13.89 0.11
CA MET A 92 1.33 -14.25 0.90
C MET A 92 1.74 -14.61 2.33
N VAL A 93 2.81 -15.40 2.49
CA VAL A 93 3.32 -15.77 3.81
C VAL A 93 3.83 -14.54 4.57
N THR A 94 4.66 -13.69 3.96
CA THR A 94 5.15 -12.47 4.62
C THR A 94 4.01 -11.51 4.95
N GLY A 95 3.03 -11.38 4.06
CA GLY A 95 1.82 -10.59 4.29
C GLY A 95 0.97 -11.09 5.45
N ILE A 96 0.75 -12.40 5.56
CA ILE A 96 0.05 -13.03 6.69
C ILE A 96 0.84 -12.83 7.99
N VAL A 97 2.15 -13.03 7.97
CA VAL A 97 3.01 -12.81 9.15
C VAL A 97 2.95 -11.35 9.60
N ALA A 98 3.02 -10.40 8.67
CA ALA A 98 2.93 -8.97 8.98
C ALA A 98 1.53 -8.59 9.49
N PHE A 99 0.47 -9.12 8.88
CA PHE A 99 -0.90 -8.99 9.38
C PHE A 99 -1.02 -9.47 10.82
N LEU A 100 -0.63 -10.71 11.11
CA LEU A 100 -0.72 -11.28 12.46
C LEU A 100 0.10 -10.46 13.46
N THR A 101 1.32 -10.06 13.08
CA THR A 101 2.19 -9.26 13.94
C THR A 101 1.54 -7.91 14.26
N MET A 102 1.05 -7.19 13.25
CA MET A 102 0.39 -5.89 13.45
C MET A 102 -0.93 -6.03 14.22
N PHE A 103 -1.74 -7.03 13.91
CA PHE A 103 -3.06 -7.25 14.53
C PHE A 103 -2.94 -7.57 16.02
N LEU A 104 -1.98 -8.43 16.39
CA LEU A 104 -1.73 -8.83 17.79
C LEU A 104 -1.01 -7.72 18.57
N SER A 105 -0.06 -7.02 17.95
CA SER A 105 0.68 -5.92 18.59
C SER A 105 -0.07 -4.59 18.61
N ALA A 106 -1.23 -4.46 17.96
CA ALA A 106 -1.99 -3.21 17.87
C ALA A 106 -2.24 -2.54 19.23
N GLY A 107 -2.55 -3.32 20.28
CA GLY A 107 -2.75 -2.79 21.64
C GLY A 107 -1.49 -2.15 22.23
N TRP A 108 -0.36 -2.80 22.05
CA TRP A 108 0.94 -2.28 22.48
C TRP A 108 1.38 -1.08 21.64
N LEU A 109 1.23 -1.15 20.32
CA LEU A 109 1.55 -0.06 19.40
C LEU A 109 0.72 1.20 19.69
N ALA A 110 -0.58 1.06 19.97
CA ALA A 110 -1.43 2.18 20.36
C ALA A 110 -0.91 2.85 21.64
N GLY A 111 -0.48 2.08 22.64
CA GLY A 111 0.08 2.62 23.88
C GLY A 111 1.45 3.32 23.72
N VAL A 112 2.21 2.97 22.69
CA VAL A 112 3.51 3.62 22.37
C VAL A 112 3.30 4.88 21.52
N ILE A 113 2.30 4.87 20.63
CA ILE A 113 2.07 5.93 19.65
C ILE A 113 1.26 7.10 20.23
N ILE A 114 0.35 6.82 21.17
CA ILE A 114 -0.46 7.87 21.80
C ILE A 114 0.41 8.65 22.80
N THR A 115 0.71 9.89 22.46
CA THR A 115 1.38 10.85 23.35
C THR A 115 0.38 11.48 24.32
N SER A 116 0.88 12.02 25.45
CA SER A 116 0.05 12.61 26.52
C SER A 116 -0.85 13.77 26.07
N GLU A 117 -0.53 14.45 24.96
CA GLU A 117 -1.35 15.51 24.37
C GLU A 117 -2.57 14.96 23.60
N ASP A 118 -2.43 13.78 22.97
CA ASP A 118 -3.46 13.16 22.11
C ASP A 118 -4.52 12.36 22.90
N ALA A 119 -4.17 11.94 24.12
CA ALA A 119 -5.01 11.13 25.01
C ALA A 119 -6.33 11.82 25.43
N SER A 120 -6.44 13.13 25.21
CA SER A 120 -7.63 13.92 25.53
C SER A 120 -8.69 13.89 24.42
N LYS A 121 -8.34 13.45 23.21
CA LYS A 121 -9.25 13.44 22.03
C LYS A 121 -9.52 12.05 21.46
N VAL A 122 -8.67 11.05 21.74
CA VAL A 122 -8.73 9.72 21.11
C VAL A 122 -8.53 8.61 22.14
N THR A 123 -9.38 7.58 22.12
CA THR A 123 -9.21 6.42 23.00
C THR A 123 -8.24 5.41 22.39
N THR A 124 -7.45 4.74 23.23
CA THR A 124 -6.61 3.60 22.84
C THR A 124 -7.41 2.53 22.10
N ALA A 125 -8.66 2.27 22.50
CA ALA A 125 -9.55 1.32 21.86
C ALA A 125 -9.86 1.65 20.40
N ASP A 126 -10.06 2.94 20.08
CA ASP A 126 -10.36 3.40 18.71
C ASP A 126 -9.14 3.20 17.80
N VAL A 127 -7.96 3.57 18.30
CA VAL A 127 -6.69 3.38 17.59
C VAL A 127 -6.44 1.89 17.31
N VAL A 128 -6.67 1.03 18.31
CA VAL A 128 -6.52 -0.43 18.16
C VAL A 128 -7.49 -0.98 17.11
N LEU A 129 -8.74 -0.52 17.09
CA LEU A 129 -9.72 -0.95 16.10
C LEU A 129 -9.32 -0.56 14.68
N VAL A 130 -8.89 0.69 14.48
CA VAL A 130 -8.44 1.17 13.16
C VAL A 130 -7.17 0.43 12.71
N MET A 131 -6.19 0.24 13.61
CA MET A 131 -4.97 -0.54 13.34
C MET A 131 -5.27 -1.99 12.93
N ARG A 132 -6.17 -2.66 13.65
CA ARG A 132 -6.58 -4.03 13.32
C ARG A 132 -7.28 -4.08 11.97
N THR A 133 -8.14 -3.12 11.69
CA THR A 133 -8.88 -3.06 10.41
C THR A 133 -7.93 -2.85 9.23
N VAL A 134 -6.98 -1.91 9.32
CA VAL A 134 -6.02 -1.66 8.24
C VAL A 134 -5.03 -2.82 8.05
N SER A 135 -4.71 -3.55 9.13
CA SER A 135 -3.77 -4.67 9.06
C SER A 135 -4.21 -5.77 8.08
N ILE A 136 -5.53 -5.95 7.86
CA ILE A 136 -6.08 -6.96 6.92
C ILE A 136 -5.55 -6.73 5.50
N ALA A 137 -5.30 -5.47 5.12
CA ALA A 137 -4.74 -5.13 3.81
C ALA A 137 -3.33 -5.72 3.59
N LEU A 138 -2.58 -6.01 4.65
CA LEU A 138 -1.24 -6.62 4.58
C LEU A 138 -1.26 -8.05 4.05
N ILE A 139 -2.41 -8.74 4.04
CA ILE A 139 -2.52 -10.09 3.46
C ILE A 139 -2.41 -10.03 1.93
N ILE A 140 -3.00 -8.99 1.31
CA ILE A 140 -3.21 -8.92 -0.13
C ILE A 140 -2.14 -8.07 -0.82
N ILE A 141 -1.77 -6.93 -0.23
CA ILE A 141 -0.93 -5.93 -0.89
C ILE A 141 0.49 -6.43 -1.21
N PRO A 142 1.18 -7.17 -0.31
CA PRO A 142 2.48 -7.75 -0.65
C PRO A 142 2.42 -8.68 -1.85
N ALA A 143 1.40 -9.55 -1.94
CA ALA A 143 1.21 -10.44 -3.08
C ALA A 143 0.95 -9.67 -4.38
N MET A 144 0.14 -8.60 -4.33
CA MET A 144 -0.09 -7.72 -5.49
C MET A 144 1.20 -7.04 -5.98
N SER A 145 2.16 -6.75 -5.10
CA SER A 145 3.41 -6.11 -5.50
C SER A 145 4.28 -7.00 -6.43
N ILE A 146 4.19 -8.33 -6.31
CA ILE A 146 4.88 -9.29 -7.18
C ILE A 146 4.36 -9.21 -8.61
N VAL A 147 3.06 -8.99 -8.79
CA VAL A 147 2.44 -8.85 -10.12
C VAL A 147 3.09 -7.69 -10.88
N ARG A 148 3.30 -6.55 -10.20
CA ARG A 148 4.03 -5.40 -10.76
C ARG A 148 5.48 -5.77 -11.11
N GLY A 149 6.19 -6.44 -10.20
CA GLY A 149 7.56 -6.92 -10.45
C GLY A 149 7.66 -7.84 -11.67
N PHE A 150 6.68 -8.73 -11.86
CA PHE A 150 6.59 -9.63 -13.00
C PHE A 150 6.43 -8.86 -14.32
N PHE A 151 5.45 -7.96 -14.42
CA PHE A 151 5.27 -7.12 -15.63
C PHE A 151 6.48 -6.24 -15.94
N GLN A 152 7.11 -5.67 -14.90
CA GLN A 152 8.36 -4.93 -15.05
C GLN A 152 9.48 -5.82 -15.61
N GLY A 153 9.58 -7.09 -15.18
CA GLY A 153 10.54 -8.05 -15.71
C GLY A 153 10.33 -8.41 -17.18
N TYR A 154 9.09 -8.31 -17.68
CA TYR A 154 8.76 -8.41 -19.11
C TYR A 154 9.01 -7.11 -19.89
N GLN A 155 9.63 -6.10 -19.27
CA GLN A 155 9.77 -4.75 -19.83
C GLN A 155 8.41 -4.09 -20.18
N SER A 156 7.32 -4.59 -19.60
CA SER A 156 5.96 -4.09 -19.80
C SER A 156 5.59 -3.17 -18.65
N MET A 157 6.01 -1.90 -18.75
CA MET A 157 5.76 -0.91 -17.71
C MET A 157 4.38 -0.25 -17.82
N GLY A 158 3.75 -0.27 -19.00
CA GLY A 158 2.45 0.33 -19.26
C GLY A 158 1.33 -0.15 -18.32
N PRO A 159 1.11 -1.48 -18.18
CA PRO A 159 0.09 -2.01 -17.26
C PRO A 159 0.35 -1.62 -15.80
N THR A 160 1.62 -1.60 -15.37
CA THR A 160 1.98 -1.20 -14.00
C THR A 160 1.72 0.27 -13.75
N ALA A 161 2.10 1.13 -14.71
CA ALA A 161 1.90 2.58 -14.64
C ALA A 161 0.40 2.94 -14.57
N ILE A 162 -0.41 2.36 -15.44
CA ILE A 162 -1.87 2.57 -15.45
C ILE A 162 -2.49 2.05 -14.16
N SER A 163 -2.13 0.83 -13.74
CA SER A 163 -2.65 0.23 -12.51
C SER A 163 -2.37 1.10 -11.30
N GLN A 164 -1.17 1.70 -11.20
CA GLN A 164 -0.80 2.57 -10.09
C GLN A 164 -1.65 3.85 -10.02
N VAL A 165 -1.86 4.50 -11.17
CA VAL A 165 -2.67 5.73 -11.23
C VAL A 165 -4.14 5.43 -10.95
N VAL A 166 -4.68 4.37 -11.56
CA VAL A 166 -6.08 3.95 -11.36
C VAL A 166 -6.32 3.53 -9.91
N GLU A 167 -5.42 2.74 -9.31
CA GLU A 167 -5.48 2.36 -7.90
C GLU A 167 -5.50 3.60 -6.99
N GLN A 168 -4.65 4.60 -7.28
CA GLN A 168 -4.60 5.84 -6.51
C GLN A 168 -5.89 6.65 -6.63
N ILE A 169 -6.45 6.78 -7.83
CA ILE A 169 -7.72 7.49 -8.05
C ILE A 169 -8.85 6.80 -7.30
N ILE A 170 -8.99 5.47 -7.46
CA ILE A 170 -10.03 4.69 -6.78
C ILE A 170 -9.87 4.80 -5.27
N ARG A 171 -8.64 4.73 -4.75
CA ARG A 171 -8.35 4.87 -3.31
C ARG A 171 -8.79 6.24 -2.78
N ILE A 172 -8.46 7.32 -3.49
CA ILE A 172 -8.86 8.69 -3.09
C ILE A 172 -10.38 8.83 -3.10
N LEU A 173 -11.04 8.40 -4.18
CA LEU A 173 -12.50 8.48 -4.31
C LEU A 173 -13.19 7.67 -3.20
N PHE A 174 -12.73 6.43 -2.97
CA PHE A 174 -13.29 5.57 -1.94
C PHE A 174 -13.09 6.16 -0.54
N LEU A 175 -11.90 6.69 -0.23
CA LEU A 175 -11.59 7.27 1.07
C LEU A 175 -12.42 8.53 1.34
N LEU A 176 -12.47 9.46 0.39
CA LEU A 176 -13.27 10.69 0.54
C LEU A 176 -14.77 10.40 0.58
N ALA A 177 -15.27 9.50 -0.27
CA ALA A 177 -16.68 9.11 -0.25
C ALA A 177 -17.06 8.42 1.06
N SER A 178 -16.24 7.48 1.54
CA SER A 178 -16.49 6.78 2.81
C SER A 178 -16.47 7.74 3.98
N ALA A 179 -15.47 8.63 4.04
CA ALA A 179 -15.40 9.64 5.09
C ALA A 179 -16.62 10.58 5.03
N PHE A 180 -17.01 11.04 3.84
CA PHE A 180 -18.20 11.89 3.68
C PHE A 180 -19.48 11.21 4.15
N VAL A 181 -19.71 9.94 3.77
CA VAL A 181 -20.88 9.18 4.21
C VAL A 181 -20.89 9.03 5.73
N VAL A 182 -19.75 8.68 6.34
CA VAL A 182 -19.66 8.47 7.80
C VAL A 182 -19.90 9.78 8.56
N VAL A 183 -19.25 10.88 8.15
CA VAL A 183 -19.32 12.16 8.87
C VAL A 183 -20.63 12.90 8.62
N LYS A 184 -21.10 12.96 7.37
CA LYS A 184 -22.25 13.82 6.99
C LYS A 184 -23.59 13.09 6.96
N ILE A 185 -23.62 11.79 6.64
CA ILE A 185 -24.88 11.04 6.47
C ILE A 185 -25.18 10.22 7.72
N LEU A 186 -24.21 9.48 8.22
CA LEU A 186 -24.38 8.61 9.38
C LEU A 186 -24.27 9.35 10.73
N GLY A 187 -23.88 10.62 10.70
CA GLY A 187 -23.70 11.43 11.91
C GLY A 187 -22.64 10.87 12.86
N GLY A 188 -21.64 10.15 12.32
CA GLY A 188 -20.55 9.61 13.11
C GLY A 188 -19.84 10.71 13.88
N LYS A 189 -19.83 10.59 15.21
CA LYS A 189 -19.02 11.46 16.07
C LYS A 189 -17.59 10.92 16.06
N LEU A 190 -16.66 11.80 15.71
CA LEU A 190 -15.22 11.58 15.76
C LEU A 190 -14.70 11.73 17.19
#